data_AF-A0A968B5F2-F1
#
_entry.id   AF-A0A968B5F2-F1
#
_cell.length_a   1.000
_cell.length_b   1.000
_cell.length_c   1.000
_cell.angle_alpha   90.00
_cell.angle_beta   90.00
_cell.angle_gamma   90.00
#
_symmetry.space_group_name_H-M   'P 1'
#
loop_
_entity.id
_entity.type
_entity.pdbx_description
1 polymer ?
#
loop_
_entity_poly.entity_id
_entity_poly.type
_entity_poly.pdbx_seq_one_letter_code
_entity_poly.pdbx_strand_id
1 'polypeptide(L)' 'MSGIGHLFNDVGLRCGLAINPDGGSINEITVAEKGVVQLKVTCTGHSSHAARPWLGANALECLIERLTALKQYFAEK' A
#
# COMPACT_ATOMS: atom_id res chain seq x y z
N MET A 1 10.95 -12.64 2.41
CA MET A 1 10.59 -14.06 2.58
C MET A 1 9.50 -14.11 3.64
N SER A 2 8.32 -14.66 3.34
CA SER A 2 7.25 -14.78 4.35
C SER A 2 7.43 -16.10 5.11
N GLY A 3 7.45 -16.06 6.45
CA GLY A 3 7.62 -17.25 7.28
C GLY A 3 6.50 -18.28 7.07
N ILE A 4 5.27 -17.81 6.84
CA ILE A 4 4.13 -18.66 6.50
C ILE A 4 4.36 -19.35 5.14
N GLY A 5 4.90 -18.63 4.15
CA GLY A 5 5.20 -19.18 2.83
C GLY A 5 6.19 -20.35 2.90
N HIS A 6 7.21 -20.27 3.76
CA HIS A 6 8.16 -21.36 3.98
C HIS A 6 7.50 -22.60 4.59
N LEU A 7 6.63 -22.42 5.60
CA LEU A 7 5.93 -23.52 6.26
C LEU A 7 5.04 -24.33 5.30
N PHE A 8 4.37 -23.65 4.37
CA PHE A 8 3.52 -24.33 3.40
C PHE A 8 4.32 -24.93 2.23
N ASN A 9 5.30 -24.21 1.71
CA ASN A 9 5.99 -24.61 0.48
C ASN A 9 7.15 -25.59 0.72
N ASP A 10 7.92 -25.37 1.77
CA ASP A 10 9.18 -26.10 2.00
C ASP A 10 9.03 -27.17 3.09
N VAL A 11 8.30 -26.86 4.17
CA VAL A 11 8.07 -27.80 5.29
C VAL A 11 6.87 -28.73 5.02
N GLY A 12 5.97 -28.35 4.11
CA GLY A 12 4.83 -29.18 3.72
C GLY A 12 3.68 -29.20 4.74
N LEU A 13 3.55 -28.18 5.58
CA LEU A 13 2.47 -28.08 6.56
C LEU A 13 1.11 -28.08 5.85
N ARG A 14 0.21 -28.99 6.21
CA ARG A 14 -1.18 -29.05 5.71
C ARG A 14 -2.11 -29.24 6.90
N CYS A 15 -3.16 -28.43 6.98
CA CYS A 15 -4.17 -28.51 8.03
C CYS A 15 -5.56 -28.22 7.44
N GLY A 16 -6.60 -28.79 8.04
CA GLY A 16 -7.99 -28.48 7.68
C GLY A 16 -8.50 -27.17 8.30
N LEU A 17 -7.90 -26.74 9.41
CA LEU A 17 -8.18 -25.50 10.12
C LEU A 17 -6.93 -25.08 10.89
N ALA A 18 -6.63 -23.77 10.89
CA ALA A 18 -5.54 -23.18 11.67
C ALA A 18 -6.06 -21.95 12.44
N ILE A 19 -5.56 -21.76 13.65
CA ILE A 19 -5.80 -20.57 14.47
C ILE A 19 -4.44 -19.90 14.69
N ASN A 20 -4.32 -18.64 14.28
CA ASN A 20 -3.14 -17.83 14.55
C ASN A 20 -3.44 -16.91 15.75
N PRO A 21 -2.80 -17.10 16.92
CA PRO A 21 -3.11 -16.34 18.14
C PRO A 21 -2.52 -14.91 18.15
N ASP A 22 -2.26 -14.35 16.97
CA ASP A 22 -1.60 -13.04 16.80
C ASP A 22 -2.61 -11.90 16.55
N GLY A 23 -3.93 -12.20 16.58
CA GLY A 23 -4.99 -11.24 16.34
C GLY A 23 -6.18 -11.41 17.28
N GLY A 24 -6.95 -10.33 17.46
CA GLY A 24 -8.16 -10.29 18.28
C GLY A 24 -7.93 -9.85 19.73
N SER A 25 -8.97 -10.04 20.55
CA SER A 25 -8.94 -9.87 22.02
C SER A 25 -9.45 -11.17 22.64
N ILE A 26 -9.35 -11.32 23.96
CA ILE A 26 -9.76 -12.54 24.69
C ILE A 26 -11.18 -12.99 24.34
N ASN A 27 -12.05 -12.05 23.94
CA ASN A 27 -13.46 -12.30 23.64
C ASN A 27 -13.82 -12.14 22.14
N GLU A 28 -12.85 -12.04 21.23
CA GLU A 28 -13.11 -11.78 19.81
C GLU A 28 -12.21 -12.62 18.89
N ILE A 29 -12.82 -13.23 17.88
CA ILE A 29 -12.11 -14.00 16.85
C ILE A 29 -12.08 -13.20 15.56
N THR A 30 -10.89 -12.78 15.15
CA THR A 30 -10.68 -12.14 13.85
C THR A 30 -10.74 -13.18 12.73
N VAL A 31 -11.79 -13.13 11.91
CA VAL A 31 -11.96 -14.05 10.76
C VAL A 31 -11.50 -13.46 9.43
N ALA A 32 -11.25 -12.15 9.39
CA ALA A 32 -10.79 -11.44 8.20
C ALA A 32 -9.96 -10.21 8.59
N GLU A 33 -8.94 -9.92 7.79
CA GLU A 33 -8.10 -8.74 7.93
C GLU A 33 -8.13 -7.91 6.65
N LYS A 34 -7.86 -6.61 6.79
CA LYS A 34 -7.74 -5.71 5.63
C LYS A 34 -6.48 -6.09 4.85
N GLY A 35 -6.63 -6.33 3.54
CA GLY A 35 -5.50 -6.50 2.65
C GLY A 35 -4.64 -5.24 2.56
N VAL A 36 -3.35 -5.41 2.28
CA VAL A 36 -2.38 -4.32 2.10
C VAL A 36 -1.93 -4.28 0.65
N VAL A 37 -1.92 -3.08 0.07
CA VAL A 37 -1.38 -2.83 -1.28
C VAL A 37 -0.28 -1.79 -1.18
N GLN A 38 0.91 -2.12 -1.68
CA GLN A 38 2.03 -1.19 -1.78
C GLN A 38 2.14 -0.69 -3.22
N LEU A 39 1.97 0.62 -3.42
CA LEU A 39 2.02 1.26 -4.75
C LEU A 39 3.17 2.27 -4.81
N LYS A 40 3.80 2.38 -5.98
CA LYS A 40 4.78 3.43 -6.29
C LYS A 40 4.17 4.40 -7.31
N VAL A 41 3.97 5.65 -6.90
CA VAL A 41 3.54 6.72 -7.82
C VAL A 41 4.77 7.48 -8.27
N THR A 42 4.90 7.71 -9.57
CA THR A 42 6.01 8.47 -10.15
C THR A 42 5.46 9.50 -11.13
N CYS A 43 5.82 10.75 -10.91
CA CYS A 43 5.49 11.87 -11.78
C CYS A 43 6.78 12.39 -12.41
N THR A 44 6.80 12.49 -13.74
CA THR A 44 7.95 13.01 -14.49
C THR A 44 7.64 14.42 -14.97
N GLY A 45 8.52 15.36 -14.63
CA GLY A 45 8.43 16.77 -15.02
C GLY A 45 9.57 17.19 -15.94
N HIS A 46 9.59 18.48 -16.29
CA HIS A 46 10.66 19.12 -17.06
C HIS A 46 11.31 20.22 -16.22
N SER A 47 12.63 20.13 -16.06
CA SER A 47 13.41 21.11 -15.28
C SER A 47 13.50 22.43 -16.04
N SER A 48 13.30 23.54 -15.31
CA SER A 48 13.46 24.90 -15.83
C SER A 48 14.15 25.77 -14.78
N HIS A 49 14.68 26.91 -15.22
CA HIS A 49 15.24 27.91 -14.32
C HIS A 49 14.19 28.35 -13.29
N ALA A 50 14.55 28.36 -12.00
CA ALA A 50 13.61 28.65 -10.90
C ALA A 50 12.93 30.02 -11.00
N ALA A 51 13.57 31.01 -11.64
CA ALA A 51 12.98 32.33 -11.92
C ALA A 51 11.94 32.34 -13.08
N ARG A 52 11.77 31.23 -13.81
CA ARG A 52 10.79 31.07 -14.90
C ARG A 52 10.10 29.69 -14.81
N PRO A 53 9.36 29.43 -13.72
CA PRO A 53 8.74 28.13 -13.47
C PRO A 53 7.72 27.74 -14.54
N TRP A 54 7.05 28.71 -15.18
CA TRP A 54 6.08 28.47 -16.27
C TRP A 54 6.68 27.91 -17.57
N LEU A 55 8.01 27.89 -17.70
CA LEU A 55 8.70 27.25 -18.83
C LEU A 55 9.03 25.76 -18.56
N GLY A 56 8.81 25.29 -17.33
CA GLY A 56 9.01 23.89 -16.94
C GLY A 56 7.71 23.20 -16.55
N ALA A 57 7.81 21.92 -16.22
CA ALA A 57 6.72 21.14 -15.64
C ALA A 57 7.20 20.57 -14.31
N ASN A 58 6.64 21.07 -13.20
CA ASN A 58 7.07 20.65 -11.87
C ASN A 58 6.48 19.28 -11.53
N ALA A 59 7.34 18.27 -11.36
CA ALA A 59 6.92 16.93 -10.98
C ALA A 59 6.20 16.89 -9.61
N LEU A 60 6.52 17.81 -8.71
CA LEU A 60 5.90 17.89 -7.38
C LEU A 60 4.45 18.37 -7.47
N GLU A 61 4.14 19.33 -8.34
CA GLU A 61 2.77 19.79 -8.54
C GLU A 61 1.88 18.65 -9.04
N CYS A 62 2.35 17.92 -10.06
CA CYS A 62 1.67 16.72 -10.55
C CYS A 62 1.48 15.67 -9.44
N LEU A 63 2.50 15.44 -8.59
CA LEU A 63 2.39 14.47 -7.50
C LEU A 63 1.36 14.91 -6.45
N ILE A 64 1.31 16.19 -6.10
CA ILE A 64 0.34 16.75 -5.14
C ILE A 64 -1.08 16.60 -5.68
N GLU A 65 -1.32 16.91 -6.96
CA GLU A 65 -2.63 16.73 -7.59
C GLU A 65 -3.08 15.27 -7.53
N ARG A 66 -2.20 14.33 -7.90
CA ARG A 66 -2.53 12.89 -7.86
C ARG A 66 -2.75 12.37 -6.45
N LEU A 67 -1.95 12.82 -5.48
CA LEU A 67 -2.14 12.49 -4.07
C LEU A 67 -3.49 13.00 -3.55
N THR A 68 -3.89 14.20 -3.97
CA THR A 68 -5.17 14.80 -3.56
C THR A 68 -6.35 14.01 -4.11
N ALA A 69 -6.32 13.64 -5.39
CA ALA A 69 -7.34 12.79 -5.99
C ALA A 69 -7.42 11.41 -5.32
N LEU A 70 -6.27 10.81 -4.97
CA LEU A 70 -6.22 9.54 -4.26
C LEU A 70 -6.87 9.65 -2.87
N LYS A 71 -6.56 10.71 -2.11
CA LYS A 71 -7.16 10.95 -0.80
C LYS A 71 -8.68 11.14 -0.89
N GLN A 72 -9.17 11.87 -1.88
CA GLN A 72 -10.61 12.06 -2.10
C GLN A 72 -11.31 10.74 -2.41
N TYR A 73 -10.75 9.92 -3.30
CA TYR A 73 -11.30 8.62 -3.65
C TYR A 73 -11.46 7.68 -2.43
N PHE A 74 -10.54 7.72 -1.46
CA PHE A 74 -10.64 6.94 -0.23
C PHE A 74 -11.41 7.63 0.91
N ALA A 75 -11.77 8.90 0.77
CA ALA A 75 -12.62 9.60 1.73
C ALA A 75 -14.10 9.44 1.42
N GLU A 76 -14.46 9.25 0.14
CA GLU A 76 -15.84 9.05 -0.32
C GLU A 76 -16.31 7.58 -0.29
N LYS A 77 -15.41 6.64 0.08
CA LYS A 77 -15.69 5.20 0.21
C LYS A 77 -15.45 4.73 1.63
#